data_AF-A0A9W7DCE3-F1
#
_entry.id   AF-A0A9W7DCE3-F1
#
_cell.length_a   1.000
_cell.length_b   1.000
_cell.length_c   1.000
_cell.angle_alpha   90.00
_cell.angle_beta   90.00
_cell.angle_gamma   90.00
#
_symmetry.space_group_name_H-M   'P 1'
#
loop_
_entity.id
_entity.type
_entity.pdbx_description
1 polymer ?
#
loop_
_entity_poly.entity_id
_entity_poly.type
_entity_poly.pdbx_seq_one_letter_code
_entity_poly.pdbx_strand_id
1 'polypeptide(L)'
;MVYINGFDRPEIIAGAGTMGIEILHQVPDVDAIIVPVGGGGLIAGVALAVKTLAPNVQVIGVEPEYCSSFTEALAAGRPVNMPTQPTLADGLAVPCVGANAFEIARNYVDKVVTVSERSIALSVLRLVEMEKVVVEGGGASSLAALIDNKLPELKGKRVVLPLTGGNIDTPVLGRVIDRGLAADGRLVRFVATVSDRPGGIAQLTCFLRDFGVSVKDIYHERAWVHASISHVAVKCVVETQSSEHALELKQRLQEQGYPLVWESFAGNQSPVEL
;
A
#
# COMPACT_ATOMS: atom_id res chain seq x y z
N MET A 1 7.91 -27.80 27.09
CA MET A 1 8.16 -26.68 26.15
C MET A 1 7.34 -25.50 26.64
N VAL A 2 7.93 -24.30 26.74
CA VAL A 2 7.21 -23.08 27.17
C VAL A 2 6.80 -22.32 25.91
N TYR A 3 5.52 -21.94 25.83
CA TYR A 3 5.02 -21.11 24.73
C TYR A 3 5.49 -19.66 24.91
N ILE A 4 6.02 -19.06 23.85
CA ILE A 4 6.46 -17.67 23.82
C ILE A 4 5.54 -16.91 22.86
N ASN A 5 4.64 -16.08 23.40
CA ASN A 5 3.85 -15.19 22.56
C ASN A 5 4.77 -14.10 21.97
N GLY A 6 4.70 -13.90 20.65
CA GLY A 6 5.60 -13.02 19.90
C GLY A 6 5.35 -11.51 20.06
N PHE A 7 4.35 -11.09 20.82
CA PHE A 7 4.06 -9.66 21.04
C PHE A 7 3.50 -9.32 22.43
N ASP A 8 2.82 -10.23 23.12
CA ASP A 8 2.07 -9.91 24.34
C ASP A 8 2.80 -10.25 25.66
N ARG A 9 4.06 -10.68 25.58
CA ARG A 9 4.87 -10.92 26.79
C ARG A 9 5.58 -9.65 27.22
N PRO A 10 5.60 -9.30 28.53
CA PRO A 10 6.30 -8.11 29.02
C PRO A 10 7.77 -8.02 28.58
N GLU A 11 8.48 -9.16 28.52
CA GLU A 11 9.89 -9.18 28.09
C GLU A 11 10.05 -8.92 26.59
N ILE A 12 9.07 -9.35 25.77
CA ILE A 12 9.04 -9.07 24.33
C ILE A 12 8.72 -7.59 24.09
N ILE A 13 7.76 -7.03 24.83
CA ILE A 13 7.39 -5.62 24.77
C ILE A 13 8.57 -4.73 25.20
N ALA A 14 9.24 -5.07 26.31
CA ALA A 14 10.41 -4.36 26.78
C ALA A 14 11.55 -4.40 25.75
N GLY A 15 11.79 -5.56 25.13
CA GLY A 15 12.75 -5.71 24.04
C GLY A 15 12.41 -4.82 22.85
N ALA A 16 11.14 -4.77 22.43
CA ALA A 16 10.71 -3.89 21.34
C ALA A 16 10.89 -2.40 21.66
N GLY A 17 10.84 -2.02 22.93
CA GLY A 17 11.07 -0.65 23.39
C GLY A 17 12.51 -0.14 23.20
N THR A 18 13.50 -1.02 23.01
CA THR A 18 14.88 -0.58 22.73
C THR A 18 14.95 0.22 21.44
N MET A 19 14.10 -0.09 20.45
CA MET A 19 13.98 0.68 19.22
C MET A 19 13.61 2.14 19.50
N GLY A 20 12.68 2.39 20.43
CA GLY A 20 12.32 3.75 20.84
C GLY A 20 13.50 4.50 21.46
N ILE A 21 14.29 3.81 22.27
CA ILE A 21 15.51 4.37 22.87
C ILE A 21 16.53 4.71 21.78
N GLU A 22 16.80 3.79 20.86
CA GLU A 22 17.74 3.98 19.74
C GLU A 22 17.32 5.15 18.85
N ILE A 23 16.03 5.25 18.51
CA ILE A 23 15.49 6.37 17.71
C ILE A 23 15.77 7.71 18.40
N LEU A 24 15.51 7.85 19.70
CA LEU A 24 15.76 9.10 20.43
C LEU A 24 17.24 9.48 20.47
N HIS A 25 18.15 8.49 20.50
CA HIS A 25 19.59 8.75 20.46
C HIS A 25 20.07 9.16 19.06
N GLN A 26 19.53 8.52 18.02
CA GLN A 26 19.94 8.74 16.62
C GLN A 26 19.28 9.99 16.02
N VAL A 27 18.11 10.39 16.52
CA VAL A 27 17.32 11.54 16.05
C VAL A 27 16.88 12.39 17.25
N PRO A 28 17.80 13.20 17.85
CA PRO A 28 17.61 13.85 19.16
C PRO A 28 16.49 14.89 19.25
N ASP A 29 15.82 15.22 18.14
CA ASP A 29 14.68 16.13 18.11
C ASP A 29 13.57 15.62 17.17
N VAL A 30 13.33 14.31 17.17
CA VAL A 30 12.20 13.72 16.45
C VAL A 30 10.89 14.35 16.93
N ASP A 31 10.02 14.75 16.00
CA ASP A 31 8.69 15.28 16.31
C ASP A 31 7.67 14.14 16.47
N ALA A 32 7.78 13.11 15.61
CA ALA A 32 6.85 11.97 15.60
C ALA A 32 7.52 10.66 15.16
N ILE A 33 7.02 9.55 15.70
CA ILE A 33 7.40 8.19 15.33
C ILE A 33 6.13 7.45 14.91
N ILE A 34 6.10 6.96 13.67
CA ILE A 34 4.95 6.25 13.10
C ILE A 34 5.24 4.75 13.14
N VAL A 35 4.54 4.00 13.98
CA VAL A 35 4.84 2.60 14.30
C VAL A 35 3.76 1.68 13.73
N PRO A 36 4.12 0.65 12.94
CA PRO A 36 3.17 -0.37 12.51
C PRO A 36 2.57 -1.14 13.69
N VAL A 37 1.27 -1.45 13.61
CA VAL A 37 0.54 -2.13 14.68
C VAL A 37 -0.12 -3.40 14.14
N GLY A 38 0.32 -4.54 14.69
CA GLY A 38 -0.38 -5.82 14.59
C GLY A 38 -0.90 -6.22 15.98
N GLY A 39 -0.23 -7.16 16.64
CA GLY A 39 -0.58 -7.56 18.02
C GLY A 39 -0.32 -6.50 19.10
N GLY A 40 0.21 -5.33 18.75
CA GLY A 40 0.43 -4.20 19.67
C GLY A 40 1.78 -4.17 20.40
N GLY A 41 2.56 -5.26 20.41
CA GLY A 41 3.78 -5.36 21.21
C GLY A 41 4.85 -4.32 20.87
N LEU A 42 5.08 -4.08 19.58
CA LEU A 42 6.07 -3.08 19.11
C LEU A 42 5.68 -1.67 19.55
N ILE A 43 4.45 -1.25 19.23
CA ILE A 43 3.98 0.09 19.60
C ILE A 43 3.91 0.27 21.11
N ALA A 44 3.54 -0.75 21.88
CA ALA A 44 3.56 -0.69 23.34
C ALA A 44 4.96 -0.41 23.89
N GLY A 45 5.97 -1.15 23.40
CA GLY A 45 7.36 -0.97 23.82
C GLY A 45 7.91 0.40 23.43
N VAL A 46 7.75 0.77 22.16
CA VAL A 46 8.22 2.06 21.63
C VAL A 46 7.54 3.21 22.33
N ALA A 47 6.21 3.18 22.49
CA ALA A 47 5.45 4.24 23.13
C ALA A 47 5.86 4.41 24.60
N LEU A 48 6.01 3.32 25.35
CA LEU A 48 6.46 3.39 26.75
C LEU A 48 7.86 4.02 26.86
N ALA A 49 8.83 3.56 26.06
CA ALA A 49 10.19 4.10 26.09
C ALA A 49 10.23 5.58 25.70
N VAL A 50 9.57 5.93 24.59
CA VAL A 50 9.57 7.28 24.03
C VAL A 50 8.85 8.26 24.96
N LYS A 51 7.67 7.91 25.47
CA LYS A 51 6.92 8.81 26.36
C LYS A 51 7.57 8.99 27.73
N THR A 52 8.36 8.01 28.17
CA THR A 52 9.14 8.13 29.42
C THR A 52 10.32 9.09 29.26
N LEU A 53 11.03 9.03 28.13
CA LEU A 53 12.27 9.79 27.91
C LEU A 53 12.05 11.15 27.24
N ALA A 54 11.05 11.24 26.37
CA ALA A 54 10.74 12.42 25.55
C ALA A 54 9.21 12.55 25.38
N PRO A 55 8.46 12.96 26.43
CA PRO A 55 6.99 12.91 26.46
C PRO A 55 6.30 13.75 25.37
N ASN A 56 7.00 14.74 24.81
CA ASN A 56 6.49 15.61 23.76
C ASN A 56 6.55 14.98 22.35
N VAL A 57 7.30 13.89 22.16
CA VAL A 57 7.37 13.19 20.86
C VAL A 57 6.05 12.45 20.63
N GLN A 58 5.48 12.61 19.44
CA GLN A 58 4.25 11.89 19.09
C GLN A 58 4.56 10.44 18.72
N VAL A 59 3.78 9.49 19.24
CA VAL A 59 3.82 8.07 18.87
C VAL A 59 2.50 7.71 18.22
N ILE A 60 2.55 7.37 16.95
CA ILE A 60 1.39 7.19 16.09
C ILE A 60 1.35 5.74 15.61
N GLY A 61 0.26 5.03 15.86
CA GLY A 61 0.04 3.70 15.34
C GLY A 61 -0.51 3.69 13.92
N VAL A 62 -0.08 2.71 13.12
CA VAL A 62 -0.63 2.47 11.78
C VAL A 62 -1.08 1.03 11.64
N GLU A 63 -2.31 0.85 11.16
CA GLU A 63 -2.92 -0.46 10.90
C GLU A 63 -3.39 -0.55 9.44
N PRO A 64 -3.36 -1.74 8.81
CA PRO A 64 -4.06 -1.93 7.55
C PRO A 64 -5.58 -1.79 7.76
N GLU A 65 -6.29 -1.16 6.82
CA GLU A 65 -7.76 -1.06 6.87
C GLU A 65 -8.45 -2.44 6.98
N TYR A 66 -7.80 -3.48 6.46
CA TYR A 66 -8.27 -4.86 6.47
C TYR A 66 -8.05 -5.61 7.81
N CYS A 67 -7.27 -5.04 8.72
CA CYS A 67 -7.08 -5.55 10.09
C CYS A 67 -6.63 -4.41 11.02
N SER A 68 -7.60 -3.75 11.66
CA SER A 68 -7.40 -2.60 12.55
C SER A 68 -7.80 -2.94 14.00
N SER A 69 -7.23 -4.02 14.53
CA SER A 69 -7.67 -4.61 15.80
C SER A 69 -7.34 -3.74 17.02
N PHE A 70 -6.31 -2.91 16.94
CA PHE A 70 -5.96 -1.94 17.96
C PHE A 70 -6.93 -0.76 17.96
N THR A 71 -7.34 -0.26 16.79
CA THR A 71 -8.40 0.74 16.65
C THR A 71 -9.70 0.25 17.29
N GLU A 72 -10.11 -0.99 17.00
CA GLU A 72 -11.30 -1.61 17.59
C GLU A 72 -11.15 -1.79 19.12
N ALA A 73 -9.96 -2.19 19.59
CA ALA A 73 -9.68 -2.32 21.02
C ALA A 73 -9.72 -0.97 21.77
N LEU A 74 -9.23 0.11 21.15
CA LEU A 74 -9.34 1.47 21.69
C LEU A 74 -10.80 1.89 21.82
N ALA A 75 -11.61 1.66 20.79
CA ALA A 75 -13.04 1.98 20.81
C ALA A 75 -13.80 1.20 21.88
N ALA A 76 -13.46 -0.09 22.08
CA ALA A 76 -14.05 -0.93 23.11
C ALA A 76 -13.48 -0.73 24.52
N GLY A 77 -12.34 -0.03 24.64
CA GLY A 77 -11.60 0.15 25.90
C GLY A 77 -10.92 -1.12 26.44
N ARG A 78 -10.85 -2.18 25.62
CA ARG A 78 -10.26 -3.50 25.94
C ARG A 78 -9.98 -4.28 24.65
N PRO A 79 -9.10 -5.30 24.67
CA PRO A 79 -8.93 -6.20 23.54
C PRO A 79 -10.26 -6.85 23.11
N VAL A 80 -10.53 -6.79 21.82
CA VAL A 80 -11.67 -7.41 21.15
C VAL A 80 -11.20 -8.09 19.88
N ASN A 81 -11.90 -9.16 19.50
CA ASN A 81 -11.64 -9.83 18.23
C ASN A 81 -12.42 -9.14 17.11
N MET A 82 -11.79 -8.91 15.97
CA MET A 82 -12.44 -8.36 14.77
C MET A 82 -12.33 -9.33 13.58
N PRO A 83 -13.29 -9.27 12.63
CA PRO A 83 -13.11 -9.89 11.32
C PRO A 83 -11.92 -9.30 10.58
N THR A 84 -11.18 -10.12 9.83
CA THR A 84 -10.03 -9.66 9.03
C THR A 84 -10.18 -10.05 7.56
N GLN A 85 -9.51 -9.29 6.69
CA GLN A 85 -9.35 -9.64 5.28
C GLN A 85 -7.87 -9.85 4.96
N PRO A 86 -7.52 -10.64 3.92
CA PRO A 86 -6.13 -10.78 3.48
C PRO A 86 -5.54 -9.43 3.08
N THR A 87 -4.42 -9.06 3.69
CA THR A 87 -3.71 -7.78 3.49
C THR A 87 -2.28 -8.01 3.02
N LEU A 88 -1.72 -7.04 2.28
CA LEU A 88 -0.29 -6.97 1.97
C LEU A 88 0.58 -6.82 3.23
N ALA A 89 0.01 -6.33 4.34
CA ALA A 89 0.66 -6.26 5.64
C ALA A 89 0.27 -7.46 6.51
N ASP A 90 0.56 -8.67 6.05
CA ASP A 90 0.22 -9.92 6.71
C ASP A 90 0.78 -10.07 8.13
N GLY A 91 1.99 -9.58 8.38
CA GLY A 91 2.59 -9.50 9.72
C GLY A 91 1.80 -8.61 10.70
N LEU A 92 0.93 -7.73 10.19
CA LEU A 92 0.04 -6.89 11.00
C LEU A 92 -1.39 -7.46 11.11
N ALA A 93 -1.70 -8.56 10.42
CA ALA A 93 -3.04 -9.16 10.36
C ALA A 93 -3.39 -9.96 11.64
N VAL A 94 -3.31 -9.31 12.79
CA VAL A 94 -3.61 -9.91 14.11
C VAL A 94 -5.03 -9.50 14.53
N PRO A 95 -6.02 -10.41 14.57
CA PRO A 95 -7.43 -10.06 14.76
C PRO A 95 -7.81 -9.60 16.17
N CYS A 96 -6.94 -9.83 17.15
CA CYS A 96 -7.11 -9.40 18.54
C CYS A 96 -5.76 -9.01 19.12
N VAL A 97 -5.64 -7.77 19.58
CA VAL A 97 -4.40 -7.26 20.18
C VAL A 97 -4.06 -7.95 21.49
N GLY A 98 -2.78 -7.94 21.86
CA GLY A 98 -2.31 -8.44 23.13
C GLY A 98 -2.90 -7.66 24.31
N ALA A 99 -3.22 -8.33 25.41
CA ALA A 99 -3.79 -7.69 26.59
C ALA A 99 -2.77 -6.80 27.32
N ASN A 100 -1.54 -7.29 27.50
CA ASN A 100 -0.46 -6.50 28.10
C ASN A 100 -0.04 -5.37 27.16
N ALA A 101 0.07 -5.68 25.87
CA ALA A 101 0.39 -4.68 24.85
C ALA A 101 -0.63 -3.53 24.83
N PHE A 102 -1.93 -3.85 24.85
CA PHE A 102 -2.99 -2.85 24.87
C PHE A 102 -2.97 -2.01 26.15
N GLU A 103 -2.89 -2.63 27.33
CA GLU A 103 -2.88 -1.92 28.61
C GLU A 103 -1.70 -0.95 28.75
N ILE A 104 -0.53 -1.30 28.18
CA ILE A 104 0.61 -0.39 28.11
C ILE A 104 0.33 0.72 27.08
N ALA A 105 0.04 0.35 25.82
CA ALA A 105 0.01 1.28 24.70
C ALA A 105 -1.12 2.32 24.79
N ARG A 106 -2.31 1.95 25.29
CA ARG A 106 -3.51 2.81 25.31
C ARG A 106 -3.33 4.19 25.96
N ASN A 107 -2.35 4.32 26.86
CA ASN A 107 -2.08 5.56 27.59
C ASN A 107 -0.91 6.38 26.98
N TYR A 108 -0.13 5.80 26.08
CA TYR A 108 1.08 6.41 25.53
C TYR A 108 1.01 6.69 24.03
N VAL A 109 0.10 6.03 23.30
CA VAL A 109 -0.13 6.27 21.87
C VAL A 109 -1.01 7.49 21.68
N ASP A 110 -0.54 8.47 20.91
CA ASP A 110 -1.25 9.74 20.70
C ASP A 110 -2.36 9.63 19.66
N LYS A 111 -2.16 8.78 18.64
CA LYS A 111 -3.08 8.61 17.51
C LYS A 111 -2.88 7.25 16.87
N VAL A 112 -3.94 6.69 16.31
CA VAL A 112 -3.88 5.50 15.45
C VAL A 112 -4.60 5.82 14.16
N VAL A 113 -4.01 5.45 13.03
CA VAL A 113 -4.60 5.64 11.69
C VAL A 113 -4.60 4.34 10.92
N THR A 114 -5.54 4.21 10.00
CA THR A 114 -5.62 3.07 9.08
C THR A 114 -5.16 3.47 7.67
N VAL A 115 -4.53 2.53 6.98
CA VAL A 115 -3.98 2.70 5.62
C VAL A 115 -4.55 1.68 4.64
N SER A 116 -4.74 2.13 3.41
CA SER A 116 -5.30 1.29 2.35
C SER A 116 -4.26 0.32 1.76
N GLU A 117 -4.72 -0.81 1.23
CA GLU A 117 -3.87 -1.76 0.49
C GLU A 117 -3.14 -1.10 -0.69
N ARG A 118 -3.80 -0.12 -1.33
CA ARG A 118 -3.23 0.67 -2.42
C ARG A 118 -1.99 1.42 -1.94
N SER A 119 -2.06 2.06 -0.80
CA SER A 119 -0.97 2.87 -0.26
C SER A 119 0.13 2.03 0.39
N ILE A 120 -0.18 0.86 0.93
CA ILE A 120 0.83 -0.13 1.31
C ILE A 120 1.63 -0.57 0.07
N ALA A 121 0.96 -0.93 -1.03
CA ALA A 121 1.65 -1.32 -2.27
C ALA A 121 2.52 -0.20 -2.84
N LEU A 122 1.98 1.02 -2.87
CA LEU A 122 2.72 2.21 -3.32
C LEU A 122 3.93 2.50 -2.40
N SER A 123 3.81 2.29 -1.09
CA SER A 123 4.90 2.48 -0.14
C SER A 123 6.05 1.50 -0.35
N VAL A 124 5.74 0.22 -0.56
CA VAL A 124 6.76 -0.79 -0.90
C VAL A 124 7.47 -0.37 -2.20
N LEU A 125 6.72 0.04 -3.22
CA LEU A 125 7.30 0.52 -4.48
C LEU A 125 8.23 1.72 -4.25
N ARG A 126 7.81 2.73 -3.48
CA ARG A 126 8.64 3.90 -3.18
C ARG A 126 9.91 3.57 -2.42
N LEU A 127 9.86 2.66 -1.45
CA LEU A 127 11.05 2.22 -0.71
C LEU A 127 12.06 1.51 -1.63
N VAL A 128 11.59 0.70 -2.58
CA VAL A 128 12.46 0.08 -3.60
C VAL A 128 13.02 1.11 -4.59
N GLU A 129 12.22 2.09 -5.00
CA GLU A 129 12.62 3.09 -6.00
C GLU A 129 13.56 4.16 -5.46
N MET A 130 13.29 4.64 -4.25
CA MET A 130 13.97 5.79 -3.66
C MET A 130 15.10 5.35 -2.73
N GLU A 131 14.81 4.43 -1.80
CA GLU A 131 15.77 4.00 -0.77
C GLU A 131 16.56 2.74 -1.17
N LYS A 132 16.12 2.04 -2.23
CA LYS A 132 16.73 0.77 -2.69
C LYS A 132 16.68 -0.33 -1.62
N VAL A 133 15.69 -0.28 -0.73
CA VAL A 133 15.46 -1.27 0.33
C VAL A 133 14.23 -2.11 -0.02
N VAL A 134 14.36 -3.42 0.14
CA VAL A 134 13.23 -4.36 0.04
C VAL A 134 12.58 -4.50 1.40
N VAL A 135 11.29 -4.15 1.46
CA VAL A 135 10.48 -4.13 2.69
C VAL A 135 9.17 -4.86 2.43
N GLU A 136 8.66 -5.60 3.41
CA GLU A 136 7.34 -6.22 3.33
C GLU A 136 6.21 -5.20 3.58
N GLY A 137 4.96 -5.55 3.33
CA GLY A 137 3.85 -4.61 3.47
C GLY A 137 3.69 -4.05 4.88
N GLY A 138 3.94 -4.88 5.92
CA GLY A 138 3.93 -4.44 7.31
C GLY A 138 4.99 -3.38 7.61
N GLY A 139 6.23 -3.61 7.15
CA GLY A 139 7.33 -2.66 7.31
C GLY A 139 7.17 -1.37 6.49
N ALA A 140 6.38 -1.39 5.42
CA ALA A 140 6.09 -0.22 4.60
C ALA A 140 4.86 0.58 5.07
N SER A 141 4.07 0.05 6.01
CA SER A 141 2.79 0.65 6.45
C SER A 141 2.93 2.05 7.04
N SER A 142 4.02 2.34 7.76
CA SER A 142 4.27 3.69 8.30
C SER A 142 4.40 4.75 7.21
N LEU A 143 5.04 4.41 6.08
CA LEU A 143 5.09 5.30 4.92
C LEU A 143 3.72 5.44 4.26
N ALA A 144 2.92 4.36 4.26
CA ALA A 144 1.57 4.38 3.68
C ALA A 144 0.67 5.41 4.37
N ALA A 145 0.84 5.64 5.67
CA ALA A 145 0.08 6.65 6.42
C ALA A 145 0.35 8.08 5.92
N LEU A 146 1.59 8.35 5.49
CA LEU A 146 1.95 9.64 4.89
C LEU A 146 1.45 9.75 3.45
N ILE A 147 1.56 8.67 2.66
CA ILE A 147 1.06 8.62 1.27
C ILE A 147 -0.47 8.80 1.21
N ASP A 148 -1.22 8.19 2.13
CA ASP A 148 -2.67 8.35 2.26
C ASP A 148 -3.07 9.72 2.86
N ASN A 149 -2.10 10.59 3.16
CA ASN A 149 -2.33 11.91 3.78
C ASN A 149 -3.18 11.81 5.07
N LYS A 150 -2.98 10.75 5.89
CA LYS A 150 -3.70 10.55 7.16
C LYS A 150 -3.16 11.42 8.29
N LEU A 151 -1.97 12.01 8.09
CA LEU A 151 -1.21 12.78 9.07
C LEU A 151 -0.73 14.14 8.51
N PRO A 152 -1.63 14.99 7.96
CA PRO A 152 -1.23 16.27 7.37
C PRO A 152 -0.55 17.23 8.36
N GLU A 153 -0.80 17.07 9.66
CA GLU A 153 -0.18 17.82 10.75
C GLU A 153 1.34 17.61 10.84
N LEU A 154 1.87 16.53 10.26
CA LEU A 154 3.31 16.22 10.27
C LEU A 154 4.09 16.91 9.14
N LYS A 155 3.44 17.72 8.30
CA LYS A 155 4.12 18.43 7.22
C LYS A 155 5.18 19.39 7.79
N GLY A 156 6.42 19.24 7.34
CA GLY A 156 7.57 20.03 7.80
C GLY A 156 8.14 19.59 9.15
N LYS A 157 7.68 18.46 9.69
CA LYS A 157 8.18 17.86 10.93
C LYS A 157 9.26 16.80 10.65
N ARG A 158 10.08 16.52 11.66
CA ARG A 158 11.03 15.40 11.67
C ARG A 158 10.33 14.14 12.12
N VAL A 159 10.05 13.26 11.17
CA VAL A 159 9.27 12.03 11.40
C VAL A 159 10.15 10.81 11.17
N VAL A 160 10.08 9.85 12.08
CA VAL A 160 10.77 8.56 11.94
C VAL A 160 9.77 7.47 11.58
N LEU A 161 10.11 6.68 10.55
CA LEU A 161 9.35 5.53 10.06
C LEU A 161 10.19 4.27 10.25
N PRO A 162 9.92 3.42 11.26
CA PRO A 162 10.61 2.15 11.41
C PRO A 162 10.24 1.19 10.28
N LEU A 163 11.24 0.67 9.58
CA LEU A 163 11.07 -0.40 8.59
C LEU A 163 11.15 -1.75 9.32
N THR A 164 10.00 -2.28 9.74
CA THR A 164 9.93 -3.37 10.73
C THR A 164 10.23 -4.76 10.19
N GLY A 165 10.30 -4.95 8.88
CA GLY A 165 10.53 -6.27 8.28
C GLY A 165 10.68 -6.22 6.76
N GLY A 166 11.42 -7.19 6.22
CA GLY A 166 11.68 -7.35 4.79
C GLY A 166 11.48 -8.79 4.32
N ASN A 167 10.68 -9.58 5.05
CA ASN A 167 10.46 -10.99 4.74
C ASN A 167 9.37 -11.16 3.68
N ILE A 168 9.70 -10.72 2.47
CA ILE A 168 8.82 -10.80 1.30
C ILE A 168 9.43 -11.70 0.24
N ASP A 169 8.68 -12.70 -0.22
CA ASP A 169 9.14 -13.56 -1.31
C ASP A 169 9.13 -12.80 -2.65
N THR A 170 10.03 -13.17 -3.56
CA THR A 170 10.20 -12.46 -4.84
C THR A 170 8.91 -12.44 -5.69
N PRO A 171 8.11 -13.53 -5.77
CA PRO A 171 6.81 -13.49 -6.44
C PRO A 171 5.80 -12.50 -5.85
N VAL A 172 5.69 -12.41 -4.52
CA VAL A 172 4.84 -11.46 -3.81
C VAL A 172 5.34 -10.05 -4.08
N LEU A 173 6.66 -9.82 -3.96
CA LEU A 173 7.28 -8.53 -4.28
C LEU A 173 6.94 -8.09 -5.71
N GLY A 174 7.05 -8.98 -6.71
CA GLY A 174 6.67 -8.68 -8.09
C GLY A 174 5.20 -8.25 -8.22
N ARG A 175 4.27 -8.95 -7.56
CA ARG A 175 2.84 -8.56 -7.54
C ARG A 175 2.60 -7.23 -6.82
N VAL A 176 3.34 -6.95 -5.76
CA VAL A 176 3.24 -5.69 -5.02
C VAL A 176 3.76 -4.53 -5.85
N ILE A 177 4.87 -4.71 -6.57
CA ILE A 177 5.41 -3.73 -7.53
C ILE A 177 4.37 -3.44 -8.61
N ASP A 178 3.75 -4.46 -9.20
CA ASP A 178 2.70 -4.29 -10.21
C ASP A 178 1.50 -3.49 -9.67
N ARG A 179 1.04 -3.80 -8.44
CA ARG A 179 -0.02 -3.04 -7.77
C ARG A 179 0.41 -1.61 -7.47
N GLY A 180 1.66 -1.39 -7.06
CA GLY A 180 2.23 -0.08 -6.82
C GLY A 180 2.29 0.76 -8.10
N LEU A 181 2.77 0.19 -9.21
CA LEU A 181 2.82 0.85 -10.51
C LEU A 181 1.42 1.20 -11.00
N ALA A 182 0.43 0.33 -10.79
CA ALA A 182 -0.96 0.61 -11.11
C ALA A 182 -1.55 1.72 -10.22
N ALA A 183 -1.23 1.71 -8.92
CA ALA A 183 -1.63 2.76 -7.98
C ALA A 183 -1.02 4.12 -8.33
N ASP A 184 0.17 4.12 -8.92
CA ASP A 184 0.94 5.28 -9.37
C ASP A 184 0.57 5.74 -10.80
N GLY A 185 -0.36 5.04 -11.46
CA GLY A 185 -0.77 5.35 -12.84
C GLY A 185 0.28 5.02 -13.91
N ARG A 186 1.32 4.26 -13.56
CA ARG A 186 2.39 3.80 -14.46
C ARG A 186 2.16 2.42 -15.06
N LEU A 187 1.21 1.66 -14.53
CA LEU A 187 0.69 0.44 -15.15
C LEU A 187 -0.79 0.64 -15.44
N VAL A 188 -1.13 0.63 -16.72
CA VAL A 188 -2.44 1.01 -17.22
C VAL A 188 -3.08 -0.15 -17.94
N ARG A 189 -4.39 -0.30 -17.76
CA ARG A 189 -5.19 -1.26 -18.51
C ARG A 189 -6.31 -0.54 -19.26
N PHE A 190 -6.49 -0.87 -20.53
CA PHE A 190 -7.59 -0.35 -21.34
C PHE A 190 -8.01 -1.37 -22.40
N VAL A 191 -9.22 -1.21 -22.91
CA VAL A 191 -9.73 -1.95 -24.07
C VAL A 191 -9.89 -0.95 -25.21
N ALA A 192 -9.21 -1.21 -26.33
CA ALA A 192 -9.33 -0.46 -27.57
C ALA A 192 -10.04 -1.30 -28.62
N THR A 193 -11.07 -0.75 -29.25
CA THR A 193 -11.71 -1.39 -30.40
C THR A 193 -10.93 -1.05 -31.66
N VAL A 194 -10.41 -2.06 -32.35
CA VAL A 194 -9.65 -1.89 -33.59
C VAL A 194 -10.33 -2.62 -34.75
N SER A 195 -9.91 -2.35 -35.99
CA SER A 195 -10.41 -3.08 -37.16
C SER A 195 -9.97 -4.56 -37.11
N ASP A 196 -10.88 -5.48 -37.42
CA ASP A 196 -10.58 -6.92 -37.57
C ASP A 196 -9.96 -7.26 -38.96
N ARG A 197 -9.61 -6.23 -39.76
CA ARG A 197 -8.84 -6.41 -40.99
C ARG A 197 -7.35 -6.62 -40.68
N PRO A 198 -6.60 -7.31 -41.57
CA PRO A 198 -5.15 -7.39 -41.46
C PRO A 198 -4.52 -6.01 -41.25
N GLY A 199 -3.76 -5.88 -40.16
CA GLY A 199 -3.08 -4.63 -39.79
C GLY A 199 -3.76 -3.81 -38.69
N GLY A 200 -5.01 -4.07 -38.29
CA GLY A 200 -5.68 -3.27 -37.24
C GLY A 200 -4.96 -3.27 -35.89
N ILE A 201 -4.56 -4.46 -35.41
CA ILE A 201 -3.73 -4.60 -34.20
C ILE A 201 -2.34 -3.99 -34.43
N ALA A 202 -1.77 -4.16 -35.62
CA ALA A 202 -0.44 -3.61 -35.95
C ALA A 202 -0.42 -2.08 -35.93
N GLN A 203 -1.52 -1.42 -36.31
CA GLN A 203 -1.67 0.03 -36.21
C GLN A 203 -1.68 0.47 -34.75
N LEU A 204 -2.45 -0.21 -33.89
CA LEU A 204 -2.48 0.08 -32.46
C LEU A 204 -1.11 -0.11 -31.82
N THR A 205 -0.40 -1.22 -32.09
CA THR A 205 0.92 -1.46 -31.49
C THR A 205 1.98 -0.51 -32.05
N CYS A 206 1.92 -0.13 -33.33
CA CYS A 206 2.76 0.94 -33.88
C CYS A 206 2.52 2.27 -33.17
N PHE A 207 1.26 2.62 -32.94
CA PHE A 207 0.90 3.84 -32.21
C PHE A 207 1.46 3.83 -30.78
N LEU A 208 1.31 2.72 -30.05
CA LEU A 208 1.85 2.59 -28.68
C LEU A 208 3.38 2.70 -28.66
N ARG A 209 4.07 2.08 -29.63
CA ARG A 209 5.51 2.22 -29.81
C ARG A 209 5.91 3.68 -30.05
N ASP A 210 5.23 4.37 -30.98
CA ASP A 210 5.57 5.75 -31.36
C ASP A 210 5.29 6.73 -30.22
N PHE A 211 4.36 6.38 -29.32
CA PHE A 211 4.11 7.10 -28.08
C PHE A 211 5.12 6.78 -26.95
N GLY A 212 6.00 5.80 -27.13
CA GLY A 212 7.01 5.43 -26.14
C GLY A 212 6.44 4.63 -24.96
N VAL A 213 5.42 3.80 -25.22
CA VAL A 213 4.73 2.98 -24.23
C VAL A 213 5.11 1.51 -24.41
N SER A 214 5.44 0.83 -23.31
CA SER A 214 5.78 -0.59 -23.32
C SER A 214 4.53 -1.43 -23.16
N VAL A 215 4.32 -2.41 -24.04
CA VAL A 215 3.18 -3.35 -23.94
C VAL A 215 3.60 -4.53 -23.07
N LYS A 216 2.95 -4.69 -21.92
CA LYS A 216 3.18 -5.82 -21.00
C LYS A 216 2.32 -7.03 -21.37
N ASP A 217 1.06 -6.77 -21.74
CA ASP A 217 0.14 -7.81 -22.17
C ASP A 217 -0.82 -7.26 -23.23
N ILE A 218 -1.21 -8.12 -24.17
CA ILE A 218 -2.18 -7.81 -25.22
C ILE A 218 -3.04 -9.05 -25.48
N TYR A 219 -4.34 -8.89 -25.28
CA TYR A 219 -5.32 -9.95 -25.49
C TYR A 219 -6.43 -9.44 -26.39
N HIS A 220 -6.80 -10.21 -27.41
CA HIS A 220 -7.90 -9.89 -28.32
C HIS A 220 -9.05 -10.88 -28.14
N GLU A 221 -10.26 -10.37 -28.03
CA GLU A 221 -11.46 -11.20 -27.95
C GLU A 221 -12.28 -11.07 -29.24
N ARG A 222 -12.51 -12.20 -29.92
CA ARG A 222 -13.21 -12.25 -31.21
C ARG A 222 -14.59 -12.91 -31.13
N ALA A 223 -14.80 -13.78 -30.14
CA ALA A 223 -15.96 -14.67 -30.08
C ALA A 223 -17.23 -14.01 -29.48
N TRP A 224 -17.07 -12.94 -28.70
CA TRP A 224 -18.17 -12.34 -27.90
C TRP A 224 -18.39 -10.84 -28.17
N VAL A 225 -17.83 -10.31 -29.26
CA VAL A 225 -17.99 -8.90 -29.61
C VAL A 225 -19.35 -8.70 -30.30
N HIS A 226 -20.34 -8.19 -29.55
CA HIS A 226 -21.66 -7.78 -30.07
C HIS A 226 -21.60 -6.60 -31.07
N ALA A 227 -20.41 -6.04 -31.32
CA ALA A 227 -20.19 -4.86 -32.16
C ALA A 227 -19.53 -5.23 -33.50
N SER A 228 -20.33 -5.73 -34.46
CA SER A 228 -19.99 -5.93 -35.88
C SER A 228 -18.81 -6.89 -36.19
N ILE A 229 -18.97 -7.70 -37.23
CA ILE A 229 -17.96 -8.67 -37.72
C ILE A 229 -16.63 -7.99 -38.15
N SER A 230 -16.57 -6.66 -38.25
CA SER A 230 -15.40 -5.92 -38.73
C SER A 230 -14.53 -5.28 -37.64
N HIS A 231 -14.85 -5.49 -36.35
CA HIS A 231 -14.10 -4.90 -35.24
C HIS A 231 -13.75 -5.94 -34.19
N VAL A 232 -12.59 -5.76 -33.54
CA VAL A 232 -12.12 -6.62 -32.45
C VAL A 232 -11.75 -5.77 -31.23
N ALA A 233 -12.16 -6.23 -30.05
CA ALA A 233 -11.79 -5.61 -28.79
C ALA A 233 -10.39 -6.11 -28.39
N VAL A 234 -9.46 -5.17 -28.20
CA VAL A 234 -8.08 -5.45 -27.80
C VAL A 234 -7.83 -4.88 -26.42
N LYS A 235 -7.73 -5.78 -25.46
CA LYS A 235 -7.36 -5.48 -24.10
C LYS A 235 -5.84 -5.34 -24.02
N CYS A 236 -5.38 -4.19 -23.59
CA CYS A 236 -3.96 -3.87 -23.44
C CYS A 236 -3.64 -3.63 -21.97
N VAL A 237 -2.51 -4.17 -21.52
CA VAL A 237 -1.84 -3.77 -20.28
C VAL A 237 -0.51 -3.16 -20.68
N VAL A 238 -0.31 -1.90 -20.34
CA VAL A 238 0.84 -1.12 -20.79
C VAL A 238 1.51 -0.39 -19.63
N GLU A 239 2.82 -0.19 -19.78
CA GLU A 239 3.64 0.57 -18.84
C GLU A 239 3.92 1.96 -19.41
N THR A 240 3.64 2.98 -18.60
CA THR A 240 3.88 4.38 -18.91
C THR A 240 4.91 4.96 -17.93
N GLN A 241 5.61 6.00 -18.39
CA GLN A 241 6.63 6.69 -17.59
C GLN A 241 6.05 7.41 -16.36
N SER A 242 4.82 7.91 -16.47
CA SER A 242 4.13 8.62 -15.39
C SER A 242 2.62 8.57 -15.57
N SER A 243 1.89 9.08 -14.58
CA SER A 243 0.43 9.24 -14.63
C SER A 243 -0.01 10.28 -15.69
N GLU A 244 0.78 11.33 -15.90
CA GLU A 244 0.57 12.35 -16.92
C GLU A 244 0.74 11.73 -18.31
N HIS A 245 1.81 10.95 -18.51
CA HIS A 245 2.05 10.24 -19.77
C HIS A 245 0.91 9.24 -20.08
N ALA A 246 0.35 8.59 -19.06
CA ALA A 246 -0.84 7.75 -19.22
C ALA A 246 -2.08 8.55 -19.65
N LEU A 247 -2.27 9.75 -19.12
CA LEU A 247 -3.39 10.61 -19.48
C LEU A 247 -3.24 11.15 -20.91
N GLU A 248 -2.04 11.53 -21.31
CA GLU A 248 -1.73 11.93 -22.69
C GLU A 248 -1.96 10.77 -23.66
N LEU A 249 -1.54 9.55 -23.31
CA LEU A 249 -1.81 8.34 -24.10
C LEU A 249 -3.31 8.17 -24.33
N LYS A 250 -4.12 8.28 -23.26
CA LYS A 250 -5.57 8.17 -23.34
C LYS A 250 -6.15 9.19 -24.30
N GLN A 251 -5.77 10.46 -24.19
CA GLN A 251 -6.26 11.53 -25.05
C GLN A 251 -5.89 11.28 -26.51
N ARG A 252 -4.64 10.91 -26.79
CA ARG A 252 -4.15 10.69 -28.16
C ARG A 252 -4.82 9.47 -28.82
N LEU A 253 -5.11 8.42 -28.07
CA LEU A 253 -5.90 7.29 -28.59
C LEU A 253 -7.34 7.71 -28.96
N GLN A 254 -7.97 8.58 -28.15
CA GLN A 254 -9.31 9.10 -28.44
C GLN A 254 -9.31 10.00 -29.68
N GLU A 255 -8.30 10.86 -29.84
CA GLU A 255 -8.12 11.71 -31.02
C GLU A 255 -7.93 10.93 -32.32
N GLN A 256 -7.27 9.77 -32.25
CA GLN A 256 -7.12 8.84 -33.39
C GLN A 256 -8.42 8.07 -33.69
N GLY A 257 -9.47 8.26 -32.90
CA GLY A 257 -10.78 7.66 -33.14
C GLY A 257 -10.91 6.23 -32.64
N TYR A 258 -10.02 5.75 -31.75
CA TYR A 258 -10.21 4.46 -31.08
C TYR A 258 -11.35 4.57 -30.06
N PRO A 259 -12.42 3.76 -30.16
CA PRO A 259 -13.35 3.56 -29.06
C PRO A 259 -12.58 2.89 -27.89
N LEU A 260 -12.63 3.51 -26.71
CA LEU A 260 -11.82 3.13 -25.56
C LEU A 260 -12.64 2.94 -24.30
N VAL A 261 -12.39 1.83 -23.61
CA VAL A 261 -12.76 1.64 -22.21
C VAL A 261 -11.48 1.67 -21.38
N TRP A 262 -11.33 2.69 -20.54
CA TRP A 262 -10.14 2.88 -19.70
C TRP A 262 -10.40 2.34 -18.30
N GLU A 263 -9.62 1.37 -17.85
CA GLU A 263 -9.78 0.79 -16.51
C GLU A 263 -8.88 1.55 -15.52
N SER A 264 -9.49 2.23 -14.55
CA SER A 264 -8.73 2.86 -13.46
C SER A 264 -8.47 1.86 -12.33
N PHE A 265 -7.25 1.87 -11.80
CA PHE A 265 -6.91 1.12 -10.58
C PHE A 265 -7.60 1.68 -9.31
N ALA A 266 -8.20 2.88 -9.38
CA ALA A 266 -8.99 3.44 -8.29
C ALA A 266 -10.29 2.63 -8.13
N GLY A 267 -10.54 2.12 -6.93
CA GLY A 267 -11.64 1.23 -6.55
C GLY A 267 -13.07 1.75 -6.67
N ASN A 268 -13.36 2.65 -7.62
CA ASN A 268 -14.74 2.91 -8.03
C ASN A 268 -15.11 1.92 -9.12
N GLN A 269 -15.71 0.81 -8.69
CA GLN A 269 -16.59 0.03 -9.55
C GLN A 269 -17.73 0.95 -10.01
N SER A 270 -17.79 1.23 -11.30
CA SER A 270 -19.07 1.20 -11.98
C SER A 270 -19.04 -0.03 -12.87
N PRO A 271 -19.97 -0.98 -12.73
CA PRO A 271 -20.16 -1.98 -13.76
C PRO A 271 -20.60 -1.20 -14.99
N VAL A 272 -19.70 -1.04 -15.95
CA VAL A 272 -20.14 -0.79 -17.32
C VAL A 272 -20.71 -2.14 -17.75
N GLU A 273 -22.01 -2.31 -17.50
CA GLU A 273 -22.81 -3.27 -18.24
C GLU A 273 -22.56 -2.99 -19.73
N LEU A 274 -21.91 -3.95 -20.39
CA LEU A 274 -21.95 -4.09 -21.84
C LEU A 274 -23.22 -4.84 -22.22
#